data_AF-A0AAI8QEH9-F1
#
_entry.id   AF-A0AAI8QEH9-F1
#
_cell.length_a   1.000
_cell.length_b   1.000
_cell.length_c   1.000
_cell.angle_alpha   90.00
_cell.angle_beta   90.00
_cell.angle_gamma   90.00
#
_symmetry.space_group_name_H-M   'P 1'
#
loop_
_entity.id
_entity.type
_entity.pdbx_description
1 polymer ?
#
loop_
_entity_poly.entity_id
_entity_poly.type
_entity_poly.pdbx_seq_one_letter_code
_entity_poly.pdbx_strand_id
1 'polypeptide(L)'
;MTNALPSPETVVIISAFASIYMLVLLRKTLQGKFDLYDFMMLSMVAIIPAGFALFPNLAYLVSHLTGVVFPFVVMFGALFLVVFAFMHNMTARLHRLERQNCALIQEQSLLALELKAKESGRTGG
;
A
#
# COMPACT_ATOMS: atom_id res chain seq x y z
N MET A 1 1.87 33.85 -19.89
CA MET A 1 2.38 32.79 -19.01
C MET A 1 2.35 33.32 -17.59
N THR A 2 1.24 33.10 -16.87
CA THR A 2 1.12 33.51 -15.47
C THR A 2 1.92 32.53 -14.62
N ASN A 3 2.96 33.03 -13.94
CA ASN A 3 3.61 32.31 -12.85
C ASN A 3 2.58 32.14 -11.73
N ALA A 4 1.71 31.14 -11.85
CA ALA A 4 0.81 30.71 -10.79
C ALA A 4 1.64 29.97 -9.73
N LEU A 5 2.50 30.71 -9.05
CA LEU A 5 3.13 30.25 -7.82
C LEU A 5 1.99 29.89 -6.85
N PRO A 6 2.01 28.69 -6.25
CA PRO A 6 1.01 28.33 -5.27
C PRO A 6 1.02 29.36 -4.14
N SER A 7 -0.17 29.79 -3.71
CA SER A 7 -0.31 30.72 -2.58
C SER A 7 0.48 30.17 -1.38
N PRO A 8 1.20 31.00 -0.62
CA PRO A 8 1.90 30.55 0.58
C PRO A 8 0.99 29.75 1.53
N GLU A 9 -0.29 30.11 1.59
CA GLU A 9 -1.30 29.40 2.37
C GLU A 9 -1.53 27.96 1.88
N THR A 10 -1.62 27.74 0.56
CA THR A 10 -1.82 26.40 0.01
C THR A 10 -0.60 25.52 0.20
N VAL A 11 0.61 26.09 0.07
CA VAL A 11 1.87 25.39 0.37
C VAL A 11 1.92 24.94 1.83
N VAL A 12 1.56 25.84 2.76
CA VAL A 12 1.54 25.53 4.20
C VAL A 12 0.52 24.44 4.52
N ILE A 13 -0.70 24.51 3.98
CA ILE A 13 -1.73 23.50 4.23
C ILE A 13 -1.32 22.13 3.68
N ILE A 14 -0.84 22.07 2.44
CA ILE A 14 -0.44 20.81 1.80
C ILE A 14 0.76 20.17 2.51
N SER A 15 1.77 20.99 2.87
CA SER A 15 2.95 20.50 3.58
C SER A 15 2.63 20.04 5.01
N ALA A 16 1.77 20.76 5.73
CA ALA A 16 1.29 20.34 7.05
C ALA A 16 0.51 19.03 6.97
N PHE A 17 -0.42 18.91 6.01
CA PHE A 17 -1.19 17.69 5.80
C PHE A 17 -0.29 16.50 5.46
N ALA A 18 0.64 16.66 4.51
CA ALA A 18 1.59 15.62 4.14
C ALA A 18 2.46 15.18 5.32
N SER A 19 2.94 16.14 6.12
CA SER A 19 3.79 15.86 7.29
C SER A 19 3.03 15.10 8.38
N ILE A 20 1.80 15.53 8.70
CA ILE A 20 0.94 14.86 9.70
C ILE A 20 0.60 13.45 9.20
N TYR A 21 0.24 13.31 7.93
CA TYR A 21 -0.09 12.02 7.33
C TYR A 21 1.10 11.05 7.41
N MET A 22 2.29 11.49 7.03
CA MET A 22 3.51 10.69 7.13
C MET A 22 3.86 10.32 8.57
N LEU A 23 3.69 11.24 9.53
CA LEU A 23 3.88 10.96 10.96
C LEU A 23 2.90 9.89 11.47
N VAL A 24 1.63 9.96 11.07
CA VAL A 24 0.62 8.96 11.45
C VAL A 24 0.96 7.59 10.87
N LEU A 25 1.35 7.54 9.59
CA LEU A 25 1.78 6.30 8.95
C LEU A 25 3.02 5.72 9.63
N LEU A 26 4.02 6.55 9.92
CA LEU A 26 5.25 6.13 10.58
C LEU A 26 4.95 5.55 11.97
N ARG A 27 4.10 6.24 12.76
CA ARG A 27 3.66 5.74 14.07
C ARG A 27 2.93 4.40 13.96
N LYS A 28 2.03 4.23 12.99
CA LYS A 28 1.32 2.97 12.78
C LYS A 28 2.26 1.83 12.36
N THR A 29 3.29 2.15 11.58
CA THR A 29 4.33 1.20 11.16
C THR A 29 5.20 0.77 12.34
N LEU A 30 5.63 1.73 13.17
CA LEU A 30 6.40 1.44 14.39
C LEU A 30 5.61 0.63 15.43
N GLN A 31 4.28 0.77 15.44
CA GLN A 31 3.40 -0.05 16.29
C GLN A 31 3.18 -1.47 15.76
N GLY A 32 3.81 -1.86 14.64
CA GLY A 32 3.69 -3.18 14.03
C GLY A 32 2.30 -3.49 13.45
N LYS A 33 1.39 -2.50 13.45
CA LYS A 33 0.05 -2.62 12.86
C LYS A 33 0.07 -2.44 11.34
N PHE A 34 1.12 -1.82 10.81
CA PHE A 34 1.33 -1.58 9.40
C PHE A 34 2.64 -2.22 8.95
N ASP A 35 2.58 -2.98 7.87
CA ASP A 35 3.75 -3.53 7.20
C ASP A 35 4.53 -2.39 6.51
N LEU A 36 5.84 -2.54 6.36
CA LEU A 36 6.68 -1.56 5.66
C LEU A 36 6.22 -1.36 4.21
N TYR A 37 5.68 -2.41 3.61
CA TYR A 37 5.09 -2.36 2.27
C TYR A 37 3.88 -1.40 2.22
N ASP A 38 2.99 -1.51 3.20
CA ASP A 38 1.80 -0.66 3.29
C ASP A 38 2.17 0.79 3.61
N PHE A 39 3.22 1.01 4.42
CA PHE A 39 3.80 2.33 4.65
C PHE A 39 4.31 2.97 3.36
N MET A 40 5.12 2.22 2.61
CA MET A 40 5.70 2.71 1.36
C MET A 40 4.61 3.02 0.33
N MET A 41 3.62 2.14 0.20
CA MET A 41 2.51 2.33 -0.73
C MET A 41 1.64 3.54 -0.33
N LEU A 42 1.21 3.66 0.92
CA LEU A 42 0.39 4.80 1.38
C LEU A 42 1.18 6.11 1.33
N SER A 43 2.50 6.07 1.55
CA SER A 43 3.35 7.26 1.41
C SER A 43 3.32 7.79 -0.03
N MET A 44 3.28 6.94 -1.06
CA MET A 44 3.19 7.38 -2.45
C MET A 44 1.89 8.14 -2.75
N VAL A 45 0.80 7.80 -2.07
CA VAL A 45 -0.50 8.50 -2.19
C VAL A 45 -0.42 9.94 -1.66
N ALA A 46 0.46 10.22 -0.69
CA ALA A 46 0.68 11.57 -0.18
C ALA A 46 1.81 12.32 -0.90
N ILE A 47 2.91 11.62 -1.22
CA ILE A 47 4.10 12.19 -1.83
C ILE A 47 3.83 12.63 -3.27
N ILE A 48 3.11 11.84 -4.06
CA ILE A 48 2.85 12.16 -5.48
C ILE A 48 2.04 13.47 -5.61
N PRO A 49 0.88 13.63 -4.95
CA PRO A 49 0.13 14.89 -5.01
C PRO A 49 0.89 16.07 -4.39
N ALA A 50 1.59 15.85 -3.27
CA ALA A 50 2.39 16.91 -2.64
C ALA A 50 3.53 17.37 -3.56
N GLY A 51 4.21 16.44 -4.25
CA GLY A 51 5.25 16.76 -5.23
C GLY A 51 4.71 17.58 -6.40
N PHE A 52 3.55 17.19 -6.94
CA PHE A 52 2.90 17.94 -8.02
C PHE A 52 2.43 19.33 -7.59
N ALA A 53 1.94 19.47 -6.36
CA ALA A 53 1.48 20.75 -5.82
C ALA A 53 2.63 21.70 -5.44
N LEU A 54 3.72 21.16 -4.88
CA LEU A 54 4.88 21.94 -4.45
C LEU A 54 5.81 22.30 -5.61
N PHE A 55 5.87 21.46 -6.66
CA PHE A 55 6.72 21.66 -7.83
C PHE A 55 5.92 21.68 -9.13
N PRO A 56 5.09 22.72 -9.37
CA PRO A 56 4.24 22.79 -10.56
C PRO A 56 5.04 22.78 -11.86
N ASN A 57 6.24 23.37 -11.89
CA ASN A 57 7.11 23.36 -13.07
C ASN A 57 7.53 21.94 -13.48
N LEU A 58 7.82 21.06 -12.51
CA LEU A 58 8.11 19.66 -12.80
C LEU A 58 6.86 18.95 -13.32
N ALA A 59 5.70 19.19 -12.71
CA ALA A 59 4.44 18.63 -13.17
C ALA A 59 4.12 19.01 -14.62
N TYR A 60 4.31 20.29 -14.99
CA TYR A 60 4.14 20.76 -16.36
C TYR A 60 5.16 20.15 -17.33
N LEU A 61 6.43 20.00 -16.92
CA LEU A 61 7.46 19.38 -17.75
C LEU A 61 7.12 17.91 -18.05
N VAL A 62 6.72 17.15 -17.03
CA VAL A 62 6.34 15.75 -17.19
C VAL A 62 5.07 15.62 -18.06
N SER A 63 4.09 16.51 -17.87
CA SER A 63 2.89 16.58 -18.70
C SER A 63 3.22 16.81 -20.17
N HIS A 64 4.13 17.75 -20.46
CA HIS A 64 4.53 18.05 -21.83
C HIS A 64 5.32 16.90 -22.46
N LEU A 65 6.19 16.25 -21.69
CA LEU A 65 6.94 15.07 -22.16
C LEU A 65 6.03 13.88 -22.48
N THR A 66 4.96 13.69 -21.70
CA THR A 66 3.96 12.64 -21.94
C THR A 66 2.94 13.03 -23.02
N GLY A 67 2.99 14.25 -23.56
CA GLY A 67 2.05 14.75 -24.57
C GLY A 67 0.65 15.06 -24.01
N VAL A 68 0.52 15.14 -22.69
CA VAL A 68 -0.76 15.37 -22.01
C VAL A 68 -0.91 16.86 -21.70
N VAL A 69 -2.08 17.43 -22.01
CA VAL A 69 -2.35 18.87 -21.83
C VAL A 69 -2.44 19.26 -20.35
N PHE A 70 -2.96 18.36 -19.50
CA PHE A 70 -3.22 18.63 -18.09
C PHE A 70 -2.31 17.78 -17.18
N PRO A 71 -1.44 18.40 -16.36
CA PRO A 71 -0.56 17.67 -15.43
C PRO A 71 -1.29 16.78 -14.44
N PHE A 72 -2.53 17.13 -14.08
CA PHE A 72 -3.37 16.34 -13.19
C PHE A 72 -3.67 14.93 -13.73
N VAL A 73 -3.79 14.77 -15.04
CA VAL A 73 -4.05 13.45 -15.66
C VAL A 73 -2.86 12.52 -15.45
N VAL A 74 -1.63 13.05 -15.56
CA VAL A 74 -0.40 12.29 -15.28
C VAL A 74 -0.33 11.90 -13.82
N MET A 75 -0.63 12.82 -12.90
CA MET A 75 -0.69 12.56 -11.46
C MET A 75 -1.70 11.45 -11.14
N PHE A 76 -2.92 11.53 -11.69
CA PHE A 76 -3.95 10.50 -11.51
C PHE A 76 -3.53 9.16 -12.11
N GLY A 77 -2.88 9.15 -13.28
CA GLY A 77 -2.35 7.93 -13.89
C GLY A 77 -1.29 7.27 -13.01
N ALA A 78 -0.37 8.06 -12.43
CA ALA A 78 0.63 7.54 -11.50
C ALA A 78 -0.02 6.95 -10.23
N LEU A 79 -0.99 7.66 -9.64
CA LEU A 79 -1.75 7.15 -8.49
C LEU A 79 -2.52 5.87 -8.84
N PHE A 80 -3.11 5.81 -10.03
CA PHE A 80 -3.82 4.63 -10.50
C PHE A 80 -2.89 3.42 -10.61
N LEU A 81 -1.68 3.59 -11.15
CA LEU A 81 -0.67 2.52 -11.20
C LEU A 81 -0.26 2.05 -9.80
N VAL A 82 -0.12 2.97 -8.83
CA VAL A 82 0.17 2.62 -7.43
C VAL A 82 -0.96 1.76 -6.86
N VAL A 83 -2.22 2.16 -7.04
CA VAL A 83 -3.39 1.40 -6.57
C VAL A 83 -3.49 0.04 -7.28
N PHE A 84 -3.22 0.00 -8.59
CA PHE A 84 -3.25 -1.23 -9.37
C PHE A 84 -2.17 -2.22 -8.89
N ALA A 85 -0.94 -1.75 -8.71
CA ALA A 85 0.15 -2.56 -8.16
C ALA A 85 -0.19 -3.08 -6.75
N PHE A 86 -0.84 -2.24 -5.93
CA PHE A 86 -1.33 -2.64 -4.62
C PHE A 86 -2.40 -3.74 -4.70
N MET A 87 -3.43 -3.56 -5.51
CA MET A 87 -4.47 -4.58 -5.69
C MET A 87 -3.86 -5.90 -6.14
N HIS A 88 -2.98 -5.86 -7.14
CA HIS A 88 -2.30 -7.06 -7.64
C HIS A 88 -1.49 -7.76 -6.53
N ASN A 89 -0.73 -7.01 -5.73
CA ASN A 89 0.05 -7.58 -4.64
C ASN A 89 -0.81 -8.09 -3.48
N MET A 90 -1.91 -7.41 -3.15
CA MET A 90 -2.89 -7.92 -2.19
C MET A 90 -3.49 -9.24 -2.66
N THR A 91 -3.89 -9.34 -3.93
CA THR A 91 -4.42 -10.59 -4.50
C THR A 91 -3.37 -11.71 -4.47
N ALA A 92 -2.12 -11.42 -4.81
CA ALA A 92 -1.03 -12.39 -4.74
C ALA A 92 -0.75 -12.86 -3.30
N ARG A 93 -0.73 -11.94 -2.32
CA ARG A 93 -0.59 -12.26 -0.89
C ARG A 93 -1.77 -13.09 -0.40
N LEU A 94 -2.99 -12.73 -0.79
CA LEU A 94 -4.21 -13.43 -0.40
C LEU A 94 -4.19 -14.88 -0.87
N HIS A 95 -3.88 -15.13 -2.14
CA HIS A 95 -3.77 -16.50 -2.66
C HIS A 95 -2.65 -17.31 -2.00
N ARG A 96 -1.53 -16.67 -1.66
CA ARG A 96 -0.46 -17.35 -0.91
C ARG A 96 -0.90 -17.72 0.49
N LEU A 97 -1.57 -16.81 1.20
CA LEU A 97 -2.12 -17.06 2.54
C LEU A 97 -3.18 -18.16 2.50
N GLU A 98 -4.07 -18.14 1.51
CA GLU A 98 -5.12 -19.14 1.32
C GLU A 98 -4.54 -20.55 1.13
N ARG A 99 -3.50 -20.69 0.30
CA ARG A 99 -2.78 -21.96 0.13
C ARG A 99 -2.11 -22.45 1.42
N GLN A 100 -1.48 -21.54 2.16
CA GLN A 100 -0.84 -21.88 3.43
C GLN A 100 -1.86 -22.34 4.47
N ASN A 101 -2.99 -21.64 4.56
CA ASN A 101 -4.06 -21.99 5.49
C ASN A 101 -4.66 -23.36 5.17
N CYS A 102 -4.86 -23.67 3.88
CA CYS A 102 -5.32 -24.99 3.44
C CYS A 102 -4.33 -26.11 3.80
N ALA A 103 -3.02 -25.89 3.61
CA ALA A 103 -1.99 -26.85 3.99
C ALA A 103 -1.94 -27.09 5.52
N LEU A 104 -2.04 -26.02 6.31
CA LEU A 104 -2.09 -26.09 7.77
C LEU A 104 -3.31 -26.89 8.28
N ILE A 105 -4.48 -26.71 7.66
CA ILE A 105 -5.69 -27.47 8.00
C ILE A 105 -5.49 -28.96 7.70
N GLN A 106 -4.85 -29.30 6.58
CA GLN A 106 -4.54 -30.68 6.23
C GLN A 106 -3.59 -31.32 7.25
N GLU A 107 -2.51 -30.64 7.63
CA GLU A 107 -1.58 -31.13 8.66
C GLU A 107 -2.28 -31.34 10.01
N GLN A 108 -3.11 -30.40 10.45
CA GLN A 108 -3.89 -30.54 11.68
C GLN A 108 -4.85 -31.73 11.63
N SER A 109 -5.55 -31.92 10.51
CA SER A 109 -6.46 -33.05 10.34
C SER A 109 -5.73 -34.40 10.37
N LEU A 110 -4.54 -34.48 9.77
CA LEU A 110 -3.72 -35.70 9.77
C LEU A 110 -3.26 -36.05 11.18
N LEU A 111 -2.73 -35.07 11.92
CA LEU A 111 -2.28 -35.22 13.31
C LEU A 111 -3.43 -35.62 14.24
N ALA A 112 -4.62 -35.05 14.05
CA ALA A 112 -5.80 -35.45 14.81
C ALA A 112 -6.20 -36.92 14.56
N LEU A 113 -6.00 -37.40 13.33
CA LEU A 113 -6.29 -38.77 12.94
C LEU A 113 -5.28 -39.75 13.55
N GLU A 114 -3.99 -39.40 13.56
CA GLU A 114 -2.94 -40.19 14.21
C GLU A 114 -3.14 -40.28 15.73
N LEU A 115 -3.51 -39.17 16.39
CA LEU A 115 -3.83 -39.17 17.82
C LEU A 115 -4.99 -40.11 18.14
N LYS A 116 -6.07 -40.03 17.34
CA LYS A 116 -7.25 -40.90 17.52
C LYS A 116 -6.93 -42.38 17.29
N ALA A 117 -6.09 -42.69 16.30
CA ALA A 117 -5.62 -44.04 16.06
C ALA A 117 -4.77 -44.57 17.23
N LYS A 118 -3.92 -43.73 17.81
CA LYS A 118 -3.07 -44.09 18.95
C LYS A 118 -3.86 -44.29 20.24
N GLU A 119 -4.90 -43.50 20.49
CA GLU A 119 -5.84 -43.70 21.59
C GLU A 119 -6.68 -44.97 21.41
N SER A 120 -7.17 -45.24 20.20
CA SER A 120 -7.94 -46.45 19.91
C SER A 120 -7.10 -47.72 20.06
N GLY A 121 -5.80 -47.67 19.73
CA GLY A 121 -4.87 -48.78 19.93
C GLY A 121 -4.46 -49.01 21.39
N ARG A 122 -4.55 -48.00 22.24
CA ARG A 122 -4.17 -48.08 23.67
C ARG A 122 -5.32 -48.54 24.58
N THR A 123 -6.55 -48.49 24.09
CA THR A 123 -7.76 -48.90 24.85
C THR A 123 -8.17 -50.35 24.56
N GLY A 124 -7.51 -51.03 23.60
CA GLY A 124 -7.83 -52.39 23.15
C GLY A 124 -6.79 -53.47 23.51
N GLY A 125 -5.85 -53.20 24.41
CA GLY A 125 -4.88 -54.17 24.95
C GLY A 125 -5.00 -54.29 26.45
#